data_AF-A0A7C4NWB3-F1
#
_entry.id   AF-A0A7C4NWB3-F1
#
_cell.length_a   1.000
_cell.length_b   1.000
_cell.length_c   1.000
_cell.angle_alpha   90.00
_cell.angle_beta   90.00
_cell.angle_gamma   90.00
#
_symmetry.space_group_name_H-M   'P 1'
#
loop_
_entity.id
_entity.type
_entity.pdbx_description
1 polymer ?
#
loop_
_entity_poly.entity_id
_entity_poly.type
_entity_poly.pdbx_seq_one_letter_code
_entity_poly.pdbx_strand_id
1 'polypeptide(L)'
;MLKRFINYIKRTEIVQHASLLVGGTVIAQAIPILLQPFLRRFFPPETFGVYSVYISIIGILMVVACFRYEQAIVLPKRDSDASALVIAALFFSLIFSIIILLVAIIFKSWLIPLLNLTDDQGYILYLVPLGTFLLSAFQVFNYWLIRKKGFMPIAINKFSRRIVEGFTQSVFALARNTKGLVLGDVAGQITNFLVSMWQSFQMGFSIKKFSLIRLKYLLNKYIDFPRYSLIPSLMSTASYLLPVVFINKHFTSQQAGYFDLTKLILSVPLALVAGSFSSVVLNRVSDSFRNRRPIFNELRPLIVMTLVISFFEIIVITLFGETLFVFIFGEQWVQSGQIAKILVWPFALNFITSSFTSVFVALNKIIWQSIWQLFYFTLIVSLIFFSHLMFHDFIVLYTIFEIIANTSMIVLLVIVIKKYEIRIS
;
A
#
# COMPACT_ATOMS: atom_id res chain seq x y z
N MET A 1 27.88 -29.31 -15.57
CA MET A 1 26.46 -29.05 -15.93
C MET A 1 25.83 -27.91 -15.11
N LEU A 2 25.93 -27.91 -13.78
CA LEU A 2 25.37 -26.85 -12.91
C LEU A 2 25.86 -25.42 -13.24
N LYS A 3 27.17 -25.22 -13.48
CA LYS A 3 27.73 -23.91 -13.88
C LYS A 3 27.22 -23.42 -15.24
N ARG A 4 26.95 -24.34 -16.19
CA ARG A 4 26.35 -23.99 -17.50
C ARG A 4 24.87 -23.65 -17.37
N PHE A 5 24.13 -24.35 -16.49
CA PHE A 5 22.72 -24.06 -16.19
C PHE A 5 22.55 -22.72 -15.44
N ILE A 6 23.42 -22.45 -14.45
CA ILE A 6 23.48 -21.15 -13.75
C ILE A 6 23.88 -20.02 -14.70
N ASN A 7 24.82 -20.25 -15.63
CA ASN A 7 25.18 -19.26 -16.65
C ASN A 7 24.11 -19.09 -17.75
N TYR A 8 23.27 -20.09 -18.00
CA TYR A 8 22.12 -20.01 -18.91
C TYR A 8 20.97 -19.21 -18.26
N ILE A 9 20.68 -19.46 -16.98
CA ILE A 9 19.72 -18.69 -16.17
C ILE A 9 20.16 -17.23 -15.99
N LYS A 10 21.46 -16.98 -15.78
CA LYS A 10 22.02 -15.62 -15.72
C LYS A 10 21.97 -14.86 -17.06
N ARG A 11 21.72 -15.52 -18.20
CA ARG A 11 21.74 -14.91 -19.55
C ARG A 11 20.36 -14.54 -20.10
N THR A 12 19.26 -14.95 -19.45
CA THR A 12 17.94 -14.44 -19.83
C THR A 12 17.73 -13.05 -19.23
N GLU A 13 17.50 -12.03 -20.07
CA GLU A 13 17.16 -10.65 -19.66
C GLU A 13 16.11 -10.63 -18.54
N ILE A 14 15.14 -11.54 -18.62
CA ILE A 14 14.04 -11.71 -17.65
C ILE A 14 14.56 -11.97 -16.23
N VAL A 15 15.59 -12.79 -16.03
CA VAL A 15 16.11 -13.15 -14.71
C VAL A 15 16.99 -12.04 -14.13
N GLN A 16 17.79 -11.37 -14.97
CA GLN A 16 18.56 -10.22 -14.53
C GLN A 16 17.63 -9.07 -14.11
N HIS A 17 16.61 -8.75 -14.92
CA HIS A 17 15.63 -7.73 -14.60
C HIS A 17 14.77 -8.09 -13.38
N ALA A 18 14.39 -9.36 -13.22
CA ALA A 18 13.67 -9.83 -12.03
C ALA A 18 14.53 -9.74 -10.76
N SER A 19 15.82 -10.13 -10.81
CA SER A 19 16.72 -10.05 -9.65
C SER A 19 17.02 -8.61 -9.22
N LEU A 20 17.21 -7.69 -10.18
CA LEU A 20 17.37 -6.26 -9.91
C LEU A 20 16.08 -5.65 -9.33
N LEU A 21 14.92 -6.06 -9.84
CA LEU A 21 13.63 -5.55 -9.37
C LEU A 21 13.29 -6.08 -7.97
N VAL A 22 13.49 -7.37 -7.71
CA VAL A 22 13.23 -8.02 -6.43
C VAL A 22 14.26 -7.55 -5.39
N GLY A 23 15.55 -7.61 -5.70
CA GLY A 23 16.62 -7.15 -4.81
C GLY A 23 16.53 -5.65 -4.52
N GLY A 24 16.31 -4.82 -5.55
CA GLY A 24 16.14 -3.38 -5.41
C GLY A 24 14.87 -3.00 -4.63
N THR A 25 13.78 -3.77 -4.78
CA THR A 25 12.55 -3.55 -4.00
C THR A 25 12.72 -3.96 -2.55
N VAL A 26 13.37 -5.09 -2.26
CA VAL A 26 13.67 -5.52 -0.88
C VAL A 26 14.56 -4.49 -0.18
N ILE A 27 15.64 -4.04 -0.82
CA ILE A 27 16.52 -3.01 -0.24
C ILE A 27 15.76 -1.68 -0.04
N ALA A 28 14.98 -1.24 -1.03
CA ALA A 28 14.21 0.00 -0.92
C ALA A 28 13.09 -0.05 0.12
N GLN A 29 12.53 -1.23 0.41
CA GLN A 29 11.56 -1.43 1.49
C GLN A 29 12.24 -1.56 2.86
N ALA A 30 13.47 -2.07 2.91
CA ALA A 30 14.24 -2.18 4.15
C ALA A 30 14.68 -0.81 4.68
N ILE A 31 15.08 0.13 3.81
CA ILE A 31 15.58 1.46 4.23
C ILE A 31 14.59 2.19 5.17
N PRO A 32 13.31 2.38 4.82
CA PRO A 32 12.34 3.02 5.72
C PRO A 32 12.18 2.30 7.05
N ILE A 33 12.20 0.97 7.06
CA ILE A 33 12.06 0.14 8.26
C ILE A 33 13.29 0.32 9.16
N LEU A 34 14.49 0.30 8.58
CA LEU A 34 15.76 0.49 9.30
C LEU A 34 15.94 1.91 9.84
N LEU A 35 15.28 2.90 9.25
CA LEU A 35 15.25 4.27 9.77
C LEU A 35 14.26 4.46 10.91
N GLN A 36 13.25 3.60 11.07
CA GLN A 36 12.26 3.75 12.15
C GLN A 36 12.87 3.74 13.55
N PRO A 37 13.77 2.82 13.94
CA PRO A 37 14.38 2.84 15.26
C PRO A 37 15.05 4.17 15.60
N PHE A 38 15.71 4.79 14.63
CA PHE A 38 16.32 6.11 14.79
C PHE A 38 15.23 7.18 14.95
N LEU A 39 14.33 7.32 13.97
CA LEU A 39 13.32 8.38 13.98
C LEU A 39 12.37 8.30 15.19
N ARG A 40 11.98 7.09 15.58
CA ARG A 40 11.08 6.80 16.70
C ARG A 40 11.74 7.07 18.06
N ARG A 41 13.06 7.20 18.16
CA ARG A 41 13.74 7.65 19.39
C ARG A 41 13.81 9.16 19.54
N PHE A 42 13.70 9.91 18.43
CA PHE A 42 13.78 11.38 18.44
C PHE A 42 12.40 12.05 18.36
N PHE A 43 11.44 11.43 17.67
CA PHE A 43 10.08 11.96 17.56
C PHE A 43 9.15 11.28 18.56
N PRO A 44 8.27 12.06 19.22
CA PRO A 44 7.30 11.51 20.15
C PRO A 44 6.14 10.84 19.38
N PRO A 45 5.41 9.89 20.00
CA PRO A 45 4.40 9.09 19.30
C PRO A 45 3.28 9.91 18.65
N GLU A 46 2.90 11.05 19.24
CA GLU A 46 1.89 11.97 18.71
C GLU A 46 2.25 12.48 17.32
N THR A 47 3.54 12.74 17.09
CA THR A 47 4.03 13.23 15.79
C THR A 47 3.84 12.17 14.70
N PHE A 48 4.03 10.90 15.06
CA PHE A 48 3.74 9.78 14.16
C PHE A 48 2.25 9.54 13.96
N GLY A 49 1.40 9.75 14.98
CA GLY A 49 -0.04 9.70 14.81
C GLY A 49 -0.52 10.70 13.78
N VAL A 50 -0.10 11.95 13.91
CA VAL A 50 -0.40 13.02 12.95
C VAL A 50 0.14 12.71 11.55
N TYR A 51 1.38 12.22 11.46
CA TYR A 51 1.98 11.80 10.19
C TYR A 51 1.22 10.62 9.55
N SER A 52 0.76 9.65 10.33
CA SER A 52 -0.01 8.50 9.84
C SER A 52 -1.37 8.90 9.29
N VAL A 53 -2.03 9.90 9.89
CA VAL A 53 -3.27 10.51 9.35
C VAL A 53 -2.99 11.19 8.02
N TYR A 54 -1.93 12.00 7.94
CA TYR A 54 -1.50 12.65 6.70
C TYR A 54 -1.28 11.65 5.55
N ILE A 55 -0.48 10.61 5.79
CA ILE A 55 -0.21 9.55 4.81
C ILE A 55 -1.48 8.77 4.45
N SER A 56 -2.34 8.49 5.43
CA SER A 56 -3.59 7.75 5.21
C SER A 56 -4.56 8.51 4.31
N ILE A 57 -4.72 9.82 4.53
CA ILE A 57 -5.57 10.66 3.69
C ILE A 57 -5.02 10.73 2.26
N ILE A 58 -3.72 10.98 2.09
CA ILE A 58 -3.09 10.97 0.76
C ILE A 58 -3.27 9.62 0.06
N GLY A 59 -3.05 8.52 0.78
CA GLY A 59 -3.19 7.16 0.26
C GLY A 59 -4.60 6.84 -0.23
N ILE A 60 -5.64 7.34 0.45
CA ILE A 60 -7.03 7.20 0.01
C ILE A 60 -7.29 8.09 -1.22
N LEU A 61 -6.90 9.37 -1.15
CA LEU A 61 -7.16 10.36 -2.19
C LEU A 61 -6.47 10.04 -3.52
N MET A 62 -5.25 9.50 -3.49
CA MET A 62 -4.51 9.15 -4.70
C MET A 62 -5.21 8.09 -5.58
N VAL A 63 -6.06 7.24 -4.98
CA VAL A 63 -6.82 6.22 -5.74
C VAL A 63 -7.81 6.88 -6.71
N VAL A 64 -8.34 8.04 -6.32
CA VAL A 64 -9.33 8.80 -7.10
C VAL A 64 -8.68 9.84 -8.00
N ALA A 65 -7.51 10.37 -7.62
CA ALA A 65 -6.86 11.51 -8.27
C ALA A 65 -6.74 11.38 -9.80
N CYS A 66 -6.40 10.19 -10.32
CA CYS A 66 -6.24 9.95 -11.75
C CYS A 66 -7.44 9.21 -12.38
N PHE A 67 -8.52 8.97 -11.64
CA PHE A 67 -9.67 8.14 -12.06
C PHE A 67 -9.27 6.75 -12.60
N ARG A 68 -8.14 6.20 -12.13
CA ARG A 68 -7.58 4.91 -12.58
C ARG A 68 -7.05 4.88 -14.01
N TYR A 69 -7.06 5.99 -14.75
CA TYR A 69 -6.53 6.04 -16.12
C TYR A 69 -5.01 5.86 -16.17
N GLU A 70 -4.28 6.08 -15.07
CA GLU A 70 -2.85 5.84 -14.98
C GLU A 70 -2.48 4.38 -15.32
N GLN A 71 -3.37 3.43 -15.01
CA GLN A 71 -3.14 2.01 -15.32
C GLN A 71 -3.28 1.69 -16.80
N ALA A 72 -4.09 2.47 -17.53
CA ALA A 72 -4.31 2.27 -18.95
C ALA A 72 -3.08 2.62 -19.79
N ILE A 73 -2.10 3.35 -19.25
CA ILE A 73 -0.90 3.85 -19.96
C ILE A 73 -0.10 2.71 -20.62
N VAL A 74 -0.11 1.51 -20.03
CA VAL A 74 0.63 0.36 -20.57
C VAL A 74 -0.06 -0.31 -21.76
N LEU A 75 -1.35 -0.04 -22.01
CA LEU A 75 -2.17 -0.78 -22.99
C LEU A 75 -2.06 -0.30 -24.45
N PRO A 76 -2.00 1.02 -24.77
CA PRO A 76 -1.95 1.47 -26.15
C PRO A 76 -0.76 0.89 -26.92
N LYS A 77 -0.94 0.59 -28.21
CA LYS A 77 0.18 0.17 -29.06
C LYS A 77 1.13 1.33 -29.41
N ARG A 78 0.58 2.55 -29.52
CA ARG A 78 1.33 3.76 -29.91
C ARG A 78 1.72 4.58 -28.70
N ASP A 79 2.95 5.08 -28.69
CA ASP A 79 3.45 5.93 -27.61
C ASP A 79 2.77 7.30 -27.54
N SER A 80 2.27 7.82 -28.66
CA SER A 80 1.46 9.04 -28.67
C SER A 80 0.15 8.87 -27.90
N ASP A 81 -0.49 7.71 -28.04
CA ASP A 81 -1.74 7.40 -27.33
C ASP A 81 -1.46 7.20 -25.82
N ALA A 82 -0.36 6.52 -25.47
CA ALA A 82 0.05 6.38 -24.08
C ALA A 82 0.46 7.73 -23.45
N SER A 83 1.13 8.61 -24.21
CA SER A 83 1.49 9.96 -23.75
C SER A 83 0.25 10.83 -23.52
N ALA A 84 -0.79 10.69 -24.36
CA ALA A 84 -2.06 11.36 -24.15
C ALA A 84 -2.73 10.92 -22.83
N LEU A 85 -2.67 9.62 -22.50
CA LEU A 85 -3.18 9.11 -21.21
C LEU A 85 -2.37 9.63 -20.01
N VAL A 86 -1.04 9.71 -20.12
CA VAL A 86 -0.17 10.35 -19.10
C VAL A 86 -0.63 11.79 -18.85
N ILE A 87 -0.79 12.58 -19.91
CA ILE A 87 -1.21 13.98 -19.81
C ILE A 87 -2.59 14.09 -19.16
N ALA A 88 -3.55 13.26 -19.56
CA ALA A 88 -4.89 13.28 -18.99
C ALA A 88 -4.90 12.87 -17.50
N ALA A 89 -4.16 11.84 -17.12
CA ALA A 89 -4.06 11.40 -15.73
C ALA A 89 -3.40 12.47 -14.84
N LEU A 90 -2.35 13.14 -15.33
CA LEU A 90 -1.74 14.29 -14.63
C LEU A 90 -2.71 15.47 -14.51
N PHE A 91 -3.46 15.76 -15.58
CA PHE A 91 -4.45 16.83 -15.58
C PHE A 91 -5.60 16.57 -14.60
N PHE A 92 -6.14 15.34 -14.58
CA PHE A 92 -7.14 14.95 -13.59
C PHE A 92 -6.61 15.03 -12.16
N SER A 93 -5.38 14.56 -11.93
CA SER A 93 -4.75 14.65 -10.61
C SER A 93 -4.55 16.10 -10.16
N LEU A 94 -4.17 16.99 -11.08
CA LEU A 94 -4.01 18.41 -10.78
C LEU A 94 -5.36 19.06 -10.42
N ILE A 95 -6.40 18.86 -11.24
CA ILE A 95 -7.75 19.37 -10.96
C ILE A 95 -8.25 18.84 -9.62
N PHE A 96 -8.13 17.53 -9.39
CA PHE A 96 -8.56 16.91 -8.16
C PHE A 96 -7.83 17.51 -6.95
N SER A 97 -6.53 17.71 -7.05
CA SER A 97 -5.74 18.31 -5.97
C SER A 97 -6.10 19.79 -5.73
N ILE A 98 -6.45 20.55 -6.78
CA ILE A 98 -6.98 21.91 -6.63
C ILE A 98 -8.34 21.89 -5.92
N ILE A 99 -9.23 20.96 -6.27
CA ILE A 99 -10.53 20.80 -5.59
C ILE A 99 -10.30 20.48 -4.10
N ILE A 100 -9.41 19.55 -3.79
CA ILE A 100 -9.07 19.22 -2.39
C ILE A 100 -8.47 20.42 -1.66
N LEU A 101 -7.63 21.22 -2.32
CA LEU A 101 -7.11 22.46 -1.73
C LEU A 101 -8.22 23.48 -1.44
N LEU A 102 -9.17 23.66 -2.35
CA LEU A 102 -10.32 24.55 -2.13
C LEU A 102 -11.17 24.05 -0.97
N VAL A 103 -11.44 22.75 -0.89
CA VAL A 103 -12.15 22.14 0.25
C VAL A 103 -11.39 22.37 1.55
N ALA A 104 -10.06 22.19 1.56
CA ALA A 104 -9.22 22.42 2.72
C ALA A 104 -9.26 23.87 3.21
N ILE A 105 -9.30 24.84 2.29
CA ILE A 105 -9.39 26.27 2.62
C ILE A 105 -10.79 26.62 3.17
N ILE A 106 -11.84 26.21 2.46
CA ILE A 106 -13.23 26.57 2.80
C ILE A 106 -13.68 25.91 4.10
N PHE A 107 -13.34 24.64 4.30
CA PHE A 107 -13.81 23.83 5.43
C PHE A 107 -12.74 23.67 6.53
N LYS A 108 -11.72 24.53 6.58
CA LYS A 108 -10.61 24.43 7.55
C LYS A 108 -11.09 24.28 9.00
N SER A 109 -12.02 25.14 9.43
CA SER A 109 -12.55 25.15 10.80
C SER A 109 -13.29 23.87 11.18
N TRP A 110 -13.84 23.16 10.19
CA TRP A 110 -14.48 21.86 10.40
C TRP A 110 -13.49 20.69 10.29
N LEU A 111 -12.51 20.79 9.37
CA LEU A 111 -11.52 19.73 9.12
C LEU A 111 -10.50 19.56 10.24
N ILE A 112 -10.04 20.65 10.87
CA ILE A 112 -9.10 20.59 12.00
C ILE A 112 -9.66 19.72 13.14
N PRO A 113 -10.85 20.00 13.70
CA PRO A 113 -11.42 19.16 14.74
C PRO A 113 -11.86 17.80 14.20
N LEU A 114 -12.31 17.68 12.94
CA LEU A 114 -12.66 16.39 12.34
C LEU A 114 -11.48 15.42 12.34
N LEU A 115 -10.28 15.91 12.05
CA LEU A 115 -9.07 15.10 12.00
C LEU A 115 -8.32 15.06 13.33
N ASN A 116 -8.85 15.68 14.39
CA ASN A 116 -8.18 15.85 15.69
C ASN A 116 -6.75 16.40 15.53
N LEU A 117 -6.62 17.48 14.75
CA LEU A 117 -5.39 18.23 14.57
C LEU A 117 -5.39 19.44 15.51
N THR A 118 -4.23 19.84 15.99
CA THR A 118 -4.05 21.13 16.66
C THR A 118 -3.92 22.26 15.63
N ASP A 119 -4.07 23.52 16.06
CA ASP A 119 -3.92 24.67 15.15
C ASP A 119 -2.52 24.74 14.52
N ASP A 120 -1.46 24.41 15.27
CA ASP A 120 -0.09 24.33 14.72
C ASP A 120 0.06 23.20 13.69
N GLN A 121 -0.77 22.16 13.76
CA GLN A 121 -0.80 21.06 12.79
C GLN A 121 -1.69 21.34 11.58
N GLY A 122 -2.41 22.47 11.57
CA GLY A 122 -3.29 22.87 10.46
C GLY A 122 -2.58 23.02 9.11
N TYR A 123 -1.25 23.16 9.07
CA TYR A 123 -0.47 23.18 7.83
C TYR A 123 -0.64 21.91 6.99
N ILE A 124 -0.96 20.78 7.64
CA ILE A 124 -1.15 19.48 7.00
C ILE A 124 -2.27 19.52 5.97
N LEU A 125 -3.33 20.28 6.23
CA LEU A 125 -4.47 20.42 5.31
C LEU A 125 -4.06 21.00 3.95
N TYR A 126 -3.02 21.84 3.92
CA TYR A 126 -2.48 22.39 2.67
C TYR A 126 -1.45 21.46 2.00
N LEU A 127 -0.78 20.61 2.78
CA LEU A 127 0.17 19.62 2.26
C LEU A 127 -0.50 18.35 1.74
N VAL A 128 -1.72 18.01 2.19
CA VAL A 128 -2.49 16.86 1.69
C VAL A 128 -2.74 16.96 0.17
N PRO A 129 -3.28 18.06 -0.39
CA PRO A 129 -3.47 18.17 -1.83
C PRO A 129 -2.14 18.14 -2.60
N LEU A 130 -1.09 18.77 -2.09
CA LEU A 130 0.25 18.70 -2.71
C LEU A 130 0.79 17.27 -2.73
N GLY A 131 0.74 16.56 -1.60
CA GLY A 131 1.19 15.17 -1.49
C GLY A 131 0.37 14.23 -2.37
N THR A 132 -0.94 14.46 -2.46
CA THR A 132 -1.84 13.71 -3.37
C THR A 132 -1.42 13.90 -4.83
N PHE A 133 -1.14 15.13 -5.26
CA PHE A 133 -0.65 15.42 -6.60
C PHE A 133 0.70 14.75 -6.86
N LEU A 134 1.69 14.98 -5.99
CA LEU A 134 3.06 14.46 -6.16
C LEU A 134 3.08 12.94 -6.27
N LEU A 135 2.36 12.25 -5.39
CA LEU A 135 2.30 10.79 -5.37
C LEU A 135 1.55 10.22 -6.58
N SER A 136 0.45 10.85 -6.99
CA SER A 136 -0.31 10.44 -8.18
C SER A 136 0.48 10.70 -9.47
N ALA A 137 1.16 11.85 -9.56
CA ALA A 137 2.00 12.20 -10.70
C ALA A 137 3.20 11.26 -10.83
N PHE A 138 3.86 10.92 -9.72
CA PHE A 138 4.85 9.85 -9.70
C PHE A 138 4.25 8.53 -10.21
N GLN A 139 3.06 8.14 -9.75
CA GLN A 139 2.42 6.88 -10.16
C GLN A 139 2.18 6.84 -11.67
N VAL A 140 1.76 7.95 -12.28
CA VAL A 140 1.59 8.10 -13.73
C VAL A 140 2.91 7.87 -14.48
N PHE A 141 3.99 8.52 -14.05
CA PHE A 141 5.32 8.31 -14.66
C PHE A 141 5.85 6.91 -14.42
N ASN A 142 5.57 6.31 -13.25
CA ASN A 142 5.95 4.94 -12.96
C ASN A 142 5.27 3.96 -13.94
N TYR A 143 3.99 4.16 -14.31
CA TYR A 143 3.33 3.36 -15.36
C TYR A 143 3.93 3.59 -16.75
N TRP A 144 4.38 4.81 -17.07
CA TRP A 144 5.13 5.06 -18.29
C TRP A 144 6.47 4.30 -18.32
N LEU A 145 7.23 4.34 -17.22
CA LEU A 145 8.48 3.59 -17.11
C LEU A 145 8.25 2.08 -17.19
N ILE A 146 7.17 1.55 -16.60
CA ILE A 146 6.76 0.14 -16.75
C ILE A 146 6.51 -0.19 -18.22
N ARG A 147 5.75 0.64 -18.94
CA ARG A 147 5.52 0.48 -20.38
C ARG A 147 6.83 0.42 -21.17
N LYS A 148 7.80 1.26 -20.80
CA LYS A 148 9.13 1.32 -21.41
C LYS A 148 10.12 0.28 -20.87
N LYS A 149 9.67 -0.64 -20.00
CA LYS A 149 10.52 -1.63 -19.32
C LYS A 149 11.72 -1.00 -18.59
N GLY A 150 11.57 0.23 -18.12
CA GLY A 150 12.57 1.01 -17.39
C GLY A 150 12.68 0.58 -15.93
N PHE A 151 13.01 -0.69 -15.68
CA PHE A 151 13.04 -1.24 -14.31
C PHE A 151 14.13 -0.62 -13.43
N MET A 152 15.29 -0.28 -14.02
CA MET A 152 16.37 0.43 -13.30
C MET A 152 15.96 1.87 -12.93
N PRO A 153 15.43 2.70 -13.84
CA PRO A 153 14.76 3.97 -13.50
C PRO A 153 13.78 3.86 -12.32
N ILE A 154 12.89 2.86 -12.35
CA ILE A 154 11.92 2.60 -11.26
C ILE A 154 12.63 2.32 -9.92
N ALA A 155 13.68 1.50 -9.93
CA ALA A 155 14.45 1.20 -8.73
C ALA A 155 15.16 2.45 -8.17
N ILE A 156 15.74 3.28 -9.05
CA ILE A 156 16.38 4.56 -8.69
C ILE A 156 15.36 5.49 -8.03
N ASN A 157 14.14 5.61 -8.57
CA ASN A 157 13.09 6.45 -8.01
C ASN A 157 12.70 6.05 -6.59
N LYS A 158 12.53 4.74 -6.34
CA LYS A 158 12.24 4.23 -4.99
C LYS A 158 13.38 4.56 -4.02
N PHE A 159 14.62 4.40 -4.45
CA PHE A 159 15.80 4.62 -3.61
C PHE A 159 16.02 6.11 -3.32
N SER A 160 15.98 6.96 -4.35
CA SER A 160 16.16 8.42 -4.21
C SER A 160 15.10 9.04 -3.31
N ARG A 161 13.82 8.62 -3.46
CA ARG A 161 12.74 9.04 -2.57
C ARG A 161 13.07 8.75 -1.11
N ARG A 162 13.43 7.49 -0.79
CA ARG A 162 13.65 7.07 0.60
C ARG A 162 14.90 7.68 1.22
N ILE A 163 15.95 7.92 0.44
CA ILE A 163 17.14 8.62 0.92
C ILE A 163 16.81 10.07 1.28
N VAL A 164 16.15 10.81 0.38
CA VAL A 164 15.83 12.21 0.64
C VAL A 164 14.85 12.33 1.81
N GLU A 165 13.80 11.50 1.83
CA GLU A 165 12.86 11.41 2.96
C GLU A 165 13.59 11.15 4.28
N GLY A 166 14.37 10.08 4.34
CA GLY A 166 15.11 9.69 5.54
C GLY A 166 16.13 10.73 6.00
N PHE A 167 16.87 11.33 5.07
CA PHE A 167 17.84 12.39 5.36
C PHE A 167 17.14 13.62 5.93
N THR A 168 16.08 14.12 5.26
CA THR A 168 15.34 15.28 5.72
C THR A 168 14.67 15.03 7.07
N GLN A 169 14.02 13.88 7.27
CA GLN A 169 13.42 13.51 8.55
C GLN A 169 14.48 13.44 9.66
N SER A 170 15.67 12.90 9.37
CA SER A 170 16.76 12.81 10.34
C SER A 170 17.31 14.19 10.73
N VAL A 171 17.48 15.09 9.76
CA VAL A 171 17.92 16.48 10.03
C VAL A 171 16.92 17.19 10.93
N PHE A 172 15.62 17.10 10.65
CA PHE A 172 14.60 17.70 11.49
C PHE A 172 14.44 17.00 12.85
N ALA A 173 14.70 15.69 12.93
CA ALA A 173 14.73 14.94 14.19
C ALA A 173 15.80 15.50 15.13
N LEU A 174 17.01 15.72 14.60
CA LEU A 174 18.11 16.34 15.35
C LEU A 174 17.80 17.79 15.75
N ALA A 175 17.07 18.52 14.90
CA ALA A 175 16.57 19.86 15.20
C ALA A 175 15.34 19.90 16.13
N ARG A 176 14.84 18.74 16.58
CA ARG A 176 13.64 18.58 17.42
C ARG A 176 12.38 19.25 16.86
N ASN A 177 12.25 19.32 15.54
CA ASN A 177 11.11 19.94 14.88
C ASN A 177 10.11 18.88 14.44
N THR A 178 8.95 18.84 15.12
CA THR A 178 7.87 17.86 14.90
C THR A 178 7.29 17.87 13.49
N LYS A 179 7.46 18.95 12.72
CA LYS A 179 7.02 19.04 11.31
C LYS A 179 7.90 18.20 10.38
N GLY A 180 9.06 17.74 10.87
CA GLY A 180 10.07 17.01 10.13
C GLY A 180 9.60 15.75 9.42
N LEU A 181 8.68 14.98 10.02
CA LEU A 181 8.15 13.76 9.40
C LEU A 181 7.39 14.06 8.11
N VAL A 182 6.46 15.01 8.18
CA VAL A 182 5.63 15.42 7.03
C VAL A 182 6.49 16.12 5.99
N LEU A 183 7.32 17.08 6.38
CA LEU A 183 8.19 17.82 5.45
C LEU A 183 9.21 16.91 4.76
N GLY A 184 9.72 15.90 5.47
CA GLY A 184 10.58 14.89 4.88
C GLY A 184 9.87 14.00 3.86
N ASP A 185 8.63 13.58 4.11
CA ASP A 185 7.84 12.89 3.08
C ASP A 185 7.61 13.79 1.86
N VAL A 186 7.22 15.06 2.05
CA VAL A 186 7.04 16.01 0.94
C VAL A 186 8.33 16.15 0.12
N ALA A 187 9.48 16.33 0.78
CA ALA A 187 10.78 16.40 0.10
C ALA A 187 11.07 15.13 -0.71
N GLY A 188 10.86 13.96 -0.12
CA GLY A 188 11.01 12.67 -0.81
C GLY A 188 10.07 12.52 -2.00
N GLN A 189 8.80 12.92 -1.87
CA GLN A 189 7.80 12.86 -2.95
C GLN A 189 8.13 13.83 -4.09
N ILE A 190 8.63 15.03 -3.79
CA ILE A 190 9.13 15.98 -4.79
C ILE A 190 10.28 15.36 -5.58
N THR A 191 11.28 14.78 -4.89
CA THR A 191 12.38 14.07 -5.55
C THR A 191 11.85 12.95 -6.44
N ASN A 192 10.91 12.15 -5.93
CA ASN A 192 10.35 11.03 -6.67
C ASN A 192 9.63 11.48 -7.96
N PHE A 193 8.82 12.54 -7.87
CA PHE A 193 8.14 13.15 -9.01
C PHE A 193 9.13 13.71 -10.03
N LEU A 194 10.10 14.53 -9.61
CA LEU A 194 11.04 15.18 -10.52
C LEU A 194 11.95 14.17 -11.24
N VAL A 195 12.48 13.19 -10.51
CA VAL A 195 13.36 12.16 -11.08
C VAL A 195 12.57 11.26 -12.05
N SER A 196 11.36 10.82 -11.68
CA SER A 196 10.52 9.99 -12.56
C SER A 196 10.04 10.74 -13.81
N MET A 197 9.74 12.03 -13.69
CA MET A 197 9.42 12.90 -14.81
C MET A 197 10.61 13.01 -15.78
N TRP A 198 11.79 13.37 -15.25
CA TRP A 198 13.01 13.49 -16.05
C TRP A 198 13.34 12.19 -16.79
N GLN A 199 13.33 11.05 -16.09
CA GLN A 199 13.56 9.74 -16.70
C GLN A 199 12.52 9.41 -17.77
N SER A 200 11.25 9.76 -17.56
CA SER A 200 10.18 9.51 -18.54
C SER A 200 10.40 10.28 -19.83
N PHE A 201 10.82 11.55 -19.75
CA PHE A 201 11.20 12.36 -20.92
C PHE A 201 12.40 11.76 -21.67
N GLN A 202 13.44 11.32 -20.95
CA GLN A 202 14.58 10.62 -21.56
C GLN A 202 14.16 9.31 -22.26
N MET A 203 13.14 8.64 -21.72
CA MET A 203 12.57 7.41 -22.29
C MET A 203 11.43 7.66 -23.29
N GLY A 204 11.38 8.84 -23.91
CA GLY A 204 10.53 9.12 -25.06
C GLY A 204 9.11 9.58 -24.73
N PHE A 205 8.81 9.95 -23.49
CA PHE A 205 7.57 10.68 -23.19
C PHE A 205 7.59 12.03 -23.94
N SER A 206 6.50 12.35 -24.63
CA SER A 206 6.42 13.59 -25.40
C SER A 206 5.01 14.17 -25.40
N ILE A 207 4.94 15.49 -25.22
CA ILE A 207 3.70 16.27 -25.25
C ILE A 207 3.38 16.74 -26.69
N LYS A 208 4.35 16.67 -27.62
CA LYS A 208 4.25 17.29 -28.96
C LYS A 208 3.16 16.71 -29.87
N LYS A 209 2.73 15.45 -29.65
CA LYS A 209 1.73 14.75 -30.48
C LYS A 209 0.34 14.70 -29.84
N PHE A 210 0.02 15.67 -28.98
CA PHE A 210 -1.25 15.72 -28.28
C PHE A 210 -2.42 16.10 -29.21
N SER A 211 -3.54 15.38 -29.09
CA SER A 211 -4.78 15.66 -29.82
C SER A 211 -5.97 15.43 -28.90
N LEU A 212 -6.81 16.45 -28.71
CA LEU A 212 -8.00 16.38 -27.86
C LEU A 212 -9.02 15.36 -28.37
N ILE A 213 -9.21 15.28 -29.69
CA ILE A 213 -10.12 14.31 -30.31
C ILE A 213 -9.65 12.88 -30.01
N ARG A 214 -8.34 12.63 -30.17
CA ARG A 214 -7.74 11.33 -29.86
C ARG A 214 -7.82 11.03 -28.37
N LEU A 215 -7.62 12.03 -27.51
CA LEU A 215 -7.72 11.86 -26.07
C LEU A 215 -9.13 11.44 -25.65
N LYS A 216 -10.18 12.12 -26.14
CA LYS A 216 -11.58 11.76 -25.85
C LYS A 216 -11.89 10.32 -26.27
N TYR A 217 -11.40 9.91 -27.44
CA TYR A 217 -11.51 8.51 -27.89
C TYR A 217 -10.82 7.54 -26.92
N LEU A 218 -9.60 7.85 -26.45
CA LEU A 218 -8.85 6.99 -25.53
C LEU A 218 -9.51 6.89 -24.16
N LEU A 219 -10.01 7.99 -23.61
CA LEU A 219 -10.75 7.98 -22.33
C LEU A 219 -12.00 7.12 -22.44
N ASN A 220 -12.77 7.25 -23.53
CA ASN A 220 -13.93 6.39 -23.75
C ASN A 220 -13.54 4.92 -23.97
N LYS A 221 -12.44 4.66 -24.69
CA LYS A 221 -11.95 3.30 -24.93
C LYS A 221 -11.54 2.58 -23.65
N TYR A 222 -10.99 3.30 -22.67
CA TYR A 222 -10.51 2.75 -21.41
C TYR A 222 -11.42 3.11 -20.22
N ILE A 223 -12.71 3.36 -20.47
CA ILE A 223 -13.70 3.74 -19.46
C ILE A 223 -13.93 2.67 -18.38
N ASP A 224 -13.56 1.42 -18.66
CA ASP A 224 -13.68 0.31 -17.72
C ASP A 224 -12.80 0.49 -16.47
N PHE A 225 -11.68 1.22 -16.56
CA PHE A 225 -10.81 1.51 -15.42
C PHE A 225 -11.53 2.31 -14.33
N PRO A 226 -12.03 3.53 -14.59
CA PRO A 226 -12.81 4.25 -13.59
C PRO A 226 -14.10 3.51 -13.22
N ARG A 227 -14.78 2.86 -14.18
CA ARG A 227 -16.09 2.26 -13.93
C ARG A 227 -16.03 1.04 -13.01
N TYR A 228 -15.04 0.16 -13.18
CA TYR A 228 -14.99 -1.12 -12.48
C TYR A 228 -13.82 -1.24 -11.50
N SER A 229 -12.76 -0.44 -11.65
CA SER A 229 -11.59 -0.54 -10.78
C SER A 229 -11.56 0.49 -9.66
N LEU A 230 -12.20 1.65 -9.83
CA LEU A 230 -12.12 2.75 -8.88
C LEU A 230 -12.73 2.41 -7.52
N ILE A 231 -14.01 2.05 -7.49
CA ILE A 231 -14.74 1.81 -6.23
C ILE A 231 -14.15 0.64 -5.43
N PRO A 232 -13.85 -0.54 -6.01
CA PRO A 232 -13.22 -1.63 -5.26
C PRO A 232 -11.85 -1.25 -4.70
N SER A 233 -11.04 -0.51 -5.47
CA SER A 233 -9.73 -0.05 -5.01
C SER A 233 -9.86 0.97 -3.88
N LEU A 234 -10.83 1.88 -3.98
CA LEU A 234 -11.10 2.86 -2.93
C LEU A 234 -11.57 2.19 -1.64
N MET A 235 -12.50 1.23 -1.73
CA MET A 235 -12.96 0.46 -0.58
C MET A 235 -11.81 -0.31 0.06
N SER A 236 -10.96 -0.97 -0.73
CA SER A 236 -9.81 -1.70 -0.24
C SER A 236 -8.82 -0.80 0.50
N THR A 237 -8.40 0.29 -0.15
CA THR A 237 -7.45 1.26 0.45
C THR A 237 -8.03 1.95 1.68
N ALA A 238 -9.30 2.33 1.64
CA ALA A 238 -9.98 2.95 2.78
C ALA A 238 -10.13 1.98 3.95
N SER A 239 -10.50 0.72 3.71
CA SER A 239 -10.59 -0.30 4.77
C SER A 239 -9.26 -0.45 5.51
N TYR A 240 -8.14 -0.36 4.78
CA TYR A 240 -6.82 -0.45 5.38
C TYR A 240 -6.38 0.84 6.10
N LEU A 241 -6.69 2.02 5.56
CA LEU A 241 -6.15 3.31 6.04
C LEU A 241 -7.08 4.07 7.01
N LEU A 242 -8.39 3.79 7.02
CA LEU A 242 -9.34 4.44 7.93
C LEU A 242 -9.13 4.12 9.42
N PRO A 243 -8.73 2.90 9.84
CA PRO A 243 -8.59 2.59 11.28
C PRO A 243 -7.69 3.57 12.03
N VAL A 244 -6.55 3.96 11.47
CA VAL A 244 -5.65 4.92 12.14
C VAL A 244 -6.24 6.34 12.18
N VAL A 245 -7.03 6.72 11.16
CA VAL A 245 -7.76 7.99 11.14
C VAL A 245 -8.86 8.02 12.21
N PHE A 246 -9.61 6.93 12.36
CA PHE A 246 -10.59 6.80 13.44
C PHE A 246 -9.94 6.81 14.82
N ILE A 247 -8.81 6.13 14.98
CA ILE A 247 -8.07 6.15 16.25
C ILE A 247 -7.62 7.59 16.59
N ASN A 248 -7.04 8.30 15.62
CA ASN A 248 -6.62 9.68 15.84
C ASN A 248 -7.80 10.59 16.19
N LYS A 249 -8.93 10.44 15.49
CA LYS A 249 -10.13 11.26 15.70
C LYS A 249 -10.77 11.01 17.06
N HIS A 250 -11.04 9.76 17.41
CA HIS A 250 -11.87 9.43 18.57
C HIS A 250 -11.09 9.26 19.87
N PHE A 251 -9.77 9.08 19.77
CA PHE A 251 -8.91 8.98 20.94
C PHE A 251 -7.82 10.05 20.89
N THR A 252 -6.54 9.67 20.79
CA THR A 252 -5.42 10.63 20.76
C THR A 252 -4.47 10.36 19.60
N SER A 253 -3.74 11.39 19.19
CA SER A 253 -2.64 11.23 18.24
C SER A 253 -1.52 10.33 18.76
N GLN A 254 -1.32 10.28 20.08
CA GLN A 254 -0.37 9.35 20.69
C GLN A 254 -0.75 7.90 20.40
N GLN A 255 -2.02 7.56 20.63
CA GLN A 255 -2.56 6.21 20.40
C GLN A 255 -2.58 5.85 18.91
N ALA A 256 -2.88 6.80 18.03
CA ALA A 256 -2.73 6.60 16.59
C ALA A 256 -1.27 6.31 16.21
N GLY A 257 -0.31 7.00 16.83
CA GLY A 257 1.12 6.73 16.67
C GLY A 257 1.50 5.33 17.13
N TYR A 258 0.98 4.88 18.27
CA TYR A 258 1.23 3.53 18.78
C TYR A 258 0.65 2.44 17.88
N PHE A 259 -0.56 2.65 17.38
CA PHE A 259 -1.20 1.77 16.42
C PHE A 259 -0.43 1.72 15.10
N ASP A 260 0.03 2.87 14.59
CA ASP A 260 0.81 2.97 13.35
C ASP A 260 2.12 2.16 13.42
N LEU A 261 2.89 2.29 14.51
CA LEU A 261 4.10 1.48 14.68
C LEU A 261 3.77 -0.01 14.77
N THR A 262 2.73 -0.37 15.53
CA THR A 262 2.29 -1.77 15.66
C THR A 262 1.95 -2.36 14.29
N LYS A 263 1.10 -1.66 13.55
CA LYS A 263 0.68 -2.03 12.20
C LYS A 263 1.87 -2.16 11.26
N LEU A 264 2.84 -1.24 11.32
CA LEU A 264 4.05 -1.29 10.49
C LEU A 264 4.83 -2.58 10.72
N ILE A 265 5.08 -2.94 11.98
CA ILE A 265 5.89 -4.12 12.34
C ILE A 265 5.15 -5.42 11.99
N LEU A 266 3.88 -5.53 12.32
CA LEU A 266 3.07 -6.71 12.01
C LEU A 266 2.79 -6.87 10.49
N SER A 267 3.00 -5.83 9.68
CA SER A 267 2.86 -5.90 8.22
C SER A 267 4.15 -6.31 7.49
N VAL A 268 5.27 -6.50 8.19
CA VAL A 268 6.56 -6.81 7.55
C VAL A 268 6.51 -8.13 6.75
N PRO A 269 5.96 -9.25 7.28
CA PRO A 269 5.88 -10.49 6.50
C PRO A 269 5.02 -10.33 5.24
N LEU A 270 3.91 -9.59 5.36
CA LEU A 270 3.04 -9.25 4.24
C LEU A 270 3.80 -8.48 3.14
N ALA A 271 4.58 -7.47 3.52
CA ALA A 271 5.33 -6.65 2.57
C ALA A 271 6.43 -7.42 1.82
N LEU A 272 7.16 -8.29 2.53
CA LEU A 272 8.33 -8.98 1.98
C LEU A 272 7.96 -10.25 1.22
N VAL A 273 6.93 -10.98 1.66
CA VAL A 273 6.67 -12.35 1.20
C VAL A 273 5.41 -12.44 0.34
N ALA A 274 4.31 -11.78 0.70
CA ALA A 274 3.01 -12.05 0.07
C ALA A 274 2.96 -11.70 -1.43
N GLY A 275 3.64 -10.65 -1.88
CA GLY A 275 3.66 -10.26 -3.30
C GLY A 275 4.31 -11.30 -4.23
N SER A 276 5.43 -11.87 -3.78
CA SER A 276 6.12 -12.95 -4.49
C SER A 276 5.27 -14.22 -4.49
N PHE A 277 4.62 -14.52 -3.35
CA PHE A 277 3.77 -15.69 -3.19
C PHE A 277 2.52 -15.64 -4.06
N SER A 278 1.82 -14.51 -4.07
CA SER A 278 0.63 -14.30 -4.88
C SER A 278 0.89 -14.57 -6.38
N SER A 279 2.08 -14.20 -6.87
CA SER A 279 2.52 -14.47 -8.25
C SER A 279 2.75 -15.97 -8.52
N VAL A 280 3.36 -16.69 -7.58
CA VAL A 280 3.58 -18.15 -7.68
C VAL A 280 2.25 -18.90 -7.59
N VAL A 281 1.37 -18.52 -6.66
CA VAL A 281 0.02 -19.08 -6.53
C VAL A 281 -0.75 -18.89 -7.83
N LEU A 282 -0.77 -17.67 -8.38
CA LEU A 282 -1.45 -17.38 -9.65
C LEU A 282 -0.95 -18.30 -10.77
N ASN A 283 0.37 -18.47 -10.89
CA ASN A 283 0.97 -19.32 -11.92
C ASN A 283 0.58 -20.80 -11.76
N ARG A 284 0.81 -21.38 -10.57
CA ARG A 284 0.51 -22.81 -10.29
C ARG A 284 -0.97 -23.15 -10.42
N VAL A 285 -1.83 -22.28 -9.89
CA VAL A 285 -3.28 -22.48 -9.95
C VAL A 285 -3.79 -22.33 -11.37
N SER A 286 -3.27 -21.39 -12.15
CA SER A 286 -3.64 -21.22 -13.56
C SER A 286 -3.22 -22.41 -14.42
N ASP A 287 -2.06 -23.00 -14.17
CA ASP A 287 -1.62 -24.23 -14.86
C ASP A 287 -2.51 -25.43 -14.49
N SER A 288 -2.78 -25.61 -13.20
CA SER A 288 -3.66 -26.69 -12.72
C SER A 288 -5.08 -26.54 -13.27
N PHE A 289 -5.61 -25.31 -13.29
CA PHE A 289 -6.90 -24.98 -13.87
C PHE A 289 -6.98 -25.34 -15.36
N ARG A 290 -5.97 -24.96 -16.14
CA ARG A 290 -5.89 -25.24 -17.58
C ARG A 290 -5.83 -26.73 -17.88
N ASN A 291 -5.11 -27.49 -17.06
CA ASN A 291 -4.90 -28.93 -17.25
C ASN A 291 -5.88 -29.81 -16.47
N ARG A 292 -6.91 -29.22 -15.83
CA ARG A 292 -7.92 -29.91 -15.01
C ARG A 292 -7.30 -30.81 -13.92
N ARG A 293 -6.27 -30.31 -13.25
CA ARG A 293 -5.55 -31.00 -12.17
C ARG A 293 -5.98 -30.45 -10.80
N PRO A 294 -5.94 -31.27 -9.73
CA PRO A 294 -6.21 -30.81 -8.38
C PRO A 294 -5.22 -29.73 -7.96
N ILE A 295 -5.74 -28.68 -7.32
CA ILE A 295 -4.99 -27.47 -6.93
C ILE A 295 -4.48 -27.60 -5.50
N PHE A 296 -5.19 -28.31 -4.62
CA PHE A 296 -4.87 -28.34 -3.19
C PHE A 296 -3.43 -28.82 -2.91
N ASN A 297 -2.98 -29.85 -3.62
CA ASN A 297 -1.63 -30.41 -3.45
C ASN A 297 -0.53 -29.42 -3.87
N GLU A 298 -0.78 -28.59 -4.88
CA GLU A 298 0.15 -27.56 -5.35
C GLU A 298 0.29 -26.39 -4.36
N LEU A 299 -0.78 -26.11 -3.61
CA LEU A 299 -0.82 -25.05 -2.61
C LEU A 299 -0.32 -25.49 -1.24
N ARG A 300 -0.37 -26.79 -0.91
CA ARG A 300 0.00 -27.32 0.42
C ARG A 300 1.36 -26.83 0.92
N PRO A 301 2.46 -26.83 0.14
CA PRO A 301 3.75 -26.33 0.62
C PRO A 301 3.71 -24.84 0.97
N LEU A 302 2.97 -24.05 0.18
CA LEU A 302 2.82 -22.60 0.42
C LEU A 302 1.99 -22.36 1.68
N ILE A 303 0.91 -23.13 1.87
CA ILE A 303 0.04 -23.05 3.07
C ILE A 303 0.84 -23.36 4.33
N VAL A 304 1.59 -24.47 4.33
CA VAL A 304 2.44 -24.87 5.47
C VAL A 304 3.45 -23.77 5.77
N MET A 305 4.11 -23.23 4.76
CA MET A 305 5.10 -22.18 4.95
C MET A 305 4.49 -20.89 5.51
N THR A 306 3.34 -20.43 4.98
CA THR A 306 2.65 -19.25 5.54
C THR A 306 2.22 -19.48 6.98
N LEU A 307 1.74 -20.68 7.32
CA LEU A 307 1.37 -21.02 8.69
C LEU A 307 2.57 -21.02 9.63
N VAL A 308 3.73 -21.54 9.20
CA VAL A 308 4.96 -21.55 10.01
C VAL A 308 5.44 -20.12 10.28
N ILE A 309 5.45 -19.26 9.26
CA ILE A 309 5.84 -17.85 9.43
C ILE A 309 4.86 -17.11 10.36
N SER A 310 3.54 -17.27 10.13
CA SER A 310 2.50 -16.69 10.98
C SER A 310 2.61 -17.16 12.43
N PHE A 311 2.85 -18.45 12.65
CA PHE A 311 2.98 -19.02 13.98
C PHE A 311 4.24 -18.51 14.69
N PHE A 312 5.36 -18.41 13.96
CA PHE A 312 6.58 -17.81 14.48
C PHE A 312 6.37 -16.34 14.88
N GLU A 313 5.72 -15.55 14.03
CA GLU A 313 5.39 -14.14 14.33
C GLU A 313 4.51 -14.02 15.58
N ILE A 314 3.45 -14.83 15.69
CA ILE A 314 2.58 -14.88 16.88
C ILE A 314 3.40 -15.18 18.14
N ILE A 315 4.21 -16.24 18.14
CA ILE A 315 5.02 -16.60 19.31
C ILE A 315 5.94 -15.45 19.71
N VAL A 316 6.68 -14.89 18.75
CA VAL A 316 7.67 -13.84 19.01
C VAL A 316 7.01 -12.60 19.58
N ILE A 317 5.90 -12.14 18.99
CA ILE A 317 5.22 -10.92 19.45
C ILE A 317 4.46 -11.15 20.76
N THR A 318 3.80 -12.30 20.95
CA THR A 318 3.08 -12.58 22.19
C THR A 318 4.04 -12.68 23.39
N LEU A 319 5.19 -13.33 23.22
CA LEU A 319 6.16 -13.50 24.31
C LEU A 319 7.03 -12.26 24.52
N PHE A 320 7.51 -11.64 23.44
CA PHE A 320 8.56 -10.61 23.51
C PHE A 320 8.12 -9.25 22.97
N GLY A 321 6.86 -9.04 22.58
CA GLY A 321 6.40 -7.81 21.92
C GLY A 321 6.76 -6.52 22.66
N GLU A 322 6.51 -6.44 23.97
CA GLU A 322 6.88 -5.26 24.76
C GLU A 322 8.39 -5.05 24.80
N THR A 323 9.16 -6.10 25.14
CA THR A 323 10.62 -6.04 25.21
C THR A 323 11.26 -5.69 23.87
N LEU A 324 10.77 -6.25 22.77
CA LEU A 324 11.27 -5.98 21.42
C LEU A 324 11.01 -4.53 21.02
N PHE A 325 9.80 -4.02 21.27
CA PHE A 325 9.46 -2.65 20.91
C PHE A 325 10.25 -1.64 21.75
N VAL A 326 10.43 -1.89 23.05
CA VAL A 326 11.27 -1.05 23.92
C VAL A 326 12.73 -1.11 23.50
N PHE A 327 13.28 -2.30 23.26
CA PHE A 327 14.68 -2.47 22.84
C PHE A 327 14.98 -1.76 21.52
N ILE A 328 14.10 -1.90 20.52
CA ILE A 328 14.30 -1.35 19.18
C ILE A 328 13.97 0.15 19.15
N PHE A 329 12.78 0.55 19.60
CA PHE A 329 12.25 1.91 19.40
C PHE A 329 12.37 2.81 20.64
N GLY A 330 12.59 2.24 21.83
CA GLY A 330 12.70 2.95 23.10
C GLY A 330 11.47 2.83 24.00
N GLU A 331 11.63 3.19 25.28
CA GLU A 331 10.62 3.05 26.35
C GLU A 331 9.25 3.66 26.00
N GLN A 332 9.24 4.78 25.28
CA GLN A 332 8.00 5.46 24.89
C GLN A 332 7.08 4.62 24.01
N TRP A 333 7.57 3.51 23.41
CA TRP A 333 6.83 2.61 22.51
C TRP A 333 6.36 1.32 23.16
N VAL A 334 6.43 1.19 24.50
CA VAL A 334 5.94 0.00 25.21
C VAL A 334 4.46 -0.30 24.89
N GLN A 335 3.63 0.75 24.75
CA GLN A 335 2.21 0.60 24.40
C GLN A 335 2.01 -0.01 23.01
N SER A 336 2.89 0.26 22.04
CA SER A 336 2.85 -0.44 20.75
C SER A 336 3.11 -1.92 20.90
N GLY A 337 4.05 -2.31 21.77
CA GLY A 337 4.28 -3.73 22.09
C GLY A 337 3.07 -4.41 22.71
N GLN A 338 2.34 -3.70 23.60
CA GLN A 338 1.09 -4.20 24.20
C GLN A 338 -0.03 -4.36 23.15
N ILE A 339 -0.22 -3.35 22.30
CA ILE A 339 -1.18 -3.42 21.18
C ILE A 339 -0.80 -4.54 20.22
N ALA A 340 0.50 -4.76 19.96
CA ALA A 340 0.99 -5.81 19.07
C ALA A 340 0.62 -7.21 19.55
N LYS A 341 0.62 -7.46 20.86
CA LYS A 341 0.18 -8.74 21.43
C LYS A 341 -1.29 -9.07 21.10
N ILE A 342 -2.13 -8.04 20.98
CA ILE A 342 -3.54 -8.19 20.61
C ILE A 342 -3.66 -8.34 19.08
N LEU A 343 -3.00 -7.47 18.31
CA LEU A 343 -3.13 -7.41 16.86
C LEU A 343 -2.35 -8.47 16.08
N VAL A 344 -1.39 -9.19 16.69
CA VAL A 344 -0.62 -10.19 15.95
C VAL A 344 -1.50 -11.28 15.33
N TRP A 345 -2.60 -11.65 15.99
CA TRP A 345 -3.54 -12.66 15.50
C TRP A 345 -4.20 -12.29 14.16
N PRO A 346 -4.93 -11.16 14.04
CA PRO A 346 -5.51 -10.76 12.77
C PRO A 346 -4.46 -10.48 11.69
N PHE A 347 -3.29 -9.91 12.03
CA PHE A 347 -2.25 -9.65 11.04
C PHE A 347 -1.63 -10.95 10.48
N ALA A 348 -1.41 -11.95 11.34
CA ALA A 348 -0.97 -13.27 10.92
C ALA A 348 -2.00 -13.96 10.02
N LEU A 349 -3.29 -13.83 10.32
CA LEU A 349 -4.38 -14.33 9.45
C LEU A 349 -4.45 -13.58 8.12
N ASN A 350 -4.27 -12.26 8.13
CA ASN A 350 -4.22 -11.43 6.93
C ASN A 350 -3.04 -11.79 6.03
N PHE A 351 -1.86 -12.07 6.61
CA PHE A 351 -0.72 -12.57 5.85
C PHE A 351 -1.04 -13.91 5.13
N ILE A 352 -1.75 -14.82 5.79
CA ILE A 352 -2.20 -16.08 5.18
C ILE A 352 -3.20 -15.78 4.06
N THR A 353 -4.30 -15.07 4.33
CA THR A 353 -5.36 -14.82 3.36
C THR A 353 -4.86 -14.08 2.11
N SER A 354 -4.10 -13.01 2.32
CA SER A 354 -3.56 -12.17 1.24
C SER A 354 -2.68 -12.95 0.26
N SER A 355 -1.91 -13.93 0.77
CA SER A 355 -1.03 -14.80 -0.03
C SER A 355 -1.79 -15.68 -1.04
N PHE A 356 -3.08 -15.96 -0.80
CA PHE A 356 -3.90 -16.84 -1.64
C PHE A 356 -5.03 -16.15 -2.40
N THR A 357 -5.20 -14.83 -2.26
CA THR A 357 -6.25 -14.09 -2.98
C THR A 357 -6.16 -14.20 -4.51
N SER A 358 -4.97 -14.46 -5.08
CA SER A 358 -4.82 -14.68 -6.52
C SER A 358 -5.50 -15.94 -7.05
N VAL A 359 -5.95 -16.86 -6.18
CA VAL A 359 -6.81 -17.99 -6.55
C VAL A 359 -8.11 -17.51 -7.18
N PHE A 360 -8.71 -16.41 -6.69
CA PHE A 360 -9.92 -15.84 -7.28
C PHE A 360 -9.69 -15.37 -8.70
N VAL A 361 -8.50 -14.82 -8.99
CA VAL A 361 -8.13 -14.43 -10.35
C VAL A 361 -7.92 -15.68 -11.22
N ALA A 362 -7.14 -16.65 -10.76
CA ALA A 362 -6.82 -17.86 -11.51
C ALA A 362 -8.06 -18.68 -11.90
N LEU A 363 -9.08 -18.71 -11.02
CA LEU A 363 -10.32 -19.46 -11.22
C LEU A 363 -11.48 -18.62 -11.79
N ASN A 364 -11.23 -17.38 -12.22
CA ASN A 364 -12.24 -16.44 -12.71
C ASN A 364 -13.41 -16.22 -11.71
N LYS A 365 -13.08 -16.10 -10.42
CA LYS A 365 -14.00 -15.87 -9.29
C LYS A 365 -13.83 -14.50 -8.62
N ILE A 366 -13.29 -13.51 -9.34
CA ILE A 366 -13.02 -12.14 -8.86
C ILE A 366 -14.27 -11.47 -8.25
N ILE A 367 -15.48 -11.79 -8.73
CA ILE A 367 -16.73 -11.26 -8.16
C ILE A 367 -16.87 -11.59 -6.66
N TRP A 368 -16.47 -12.80 -6.24
CA TRP A 368 -16.53 -13.20 -4.82
C TRP A 368 -15.57 -12.38 -3.96
N GLN A 369 -14.38 -12.08 -4.48
CA GLN A 369 -13.42 -11.20 -3.84
C GLN A 369 -13.97 -9.77 -3.70
N SER A 370 -14.65 -9.27 -4.74
CA SER A 370 -15.29 -7.93 -4.70
C SER A 370 -16.43 -7.85 -3.68
N ILE A 371 -17.27 -8.89 -3.58
CA ILE A 371 -18.34 -8.94 -2.58
C ILE A 371 -17.76 -8.96 -1.17
N TRP A 372 -16.70 -9.75 -0.94
CA TRP A 372 -16.01 -9.76 0.35
C TRP A 372 -15.39 -8.40 0.67
N GLN A 373 -14.83 -7.70 -0.32
CA GLN A 373 -14.26 -6.37 -0.12
C GLN A 373 -15.31 -5.34 0.32
N LEU A 374 -16.54 -5.44 -0.20
CA LEU A 374 -17.66 -4.61 0.26
C LEU A 374 -18.01 -4.92 1.72
N PHE A 375 -18.12 -6.22 2.07
CA PHE A 375 -18.34 -6.65 3.46
C PHE A 375 -17.26 -6.11 4.40
N TYR A 376 -15.99 -6.28 4.04
CA TYR A 376 -14.87 -5.81 4.86
C TYR A 376 -14.88 -4.28 5.02
N PHE A 377 -15.16 -3.54 3.95
CA PHE A 377 -15.28 -2.08 4.02
C PHE A 377 -16.41 -1.64 4.95
N THR A 378 -17.60 -2.24 4.84
CA THR A 378 -18.72 -1.94 5.73
C THR A 378 -18.38 -2.26 7.18
N LEU A 379 -17.69 -3.38 7.43
CA LEU A 379 -17.25 -3.77 8.77
C LEU A 379 -16.29 -2.72 9.37
N ILE A 380 -15.28 -2.26 8.61
CA ILE A 380 -14.36 -1.22 9.08
C ILE A 380 -15.06 0.11 9.30
N VAL A 381 -15.92 0.55 8.38
CA VAL A 381 -16.66 1.82 8.54
C VAL A 381 -17.57 1.78 9.77
N SER A 382 -18.12 0.61 10.11
CA SER A 382 -18.99 0.46 11.29
C SER A 382 -18.28 0.74 12.63
N LEU A 383 -16.94 0.76 12.67
CA LEU A 383 -16.17 1.16 13.87
C LEU A 383 -16.52 2.56 14.36
N ILE A 384 -17.02 3.45 13.49
CA ILE A 384 -17.42 4.81 13.86
C ILE A 384 -18.51 4.82 14.95
N PHE A 385 -19.38 3.81 14.96
CA PHE A 385 -20.47 3.68 15.95
C PHE A 385 -19.97 3.24 17.33
N PHE A 386 -18.75 2.73 17.42
CA PHE A 386 -18.12 2.24 18.64
C PHE A 386 -17.06 3.20 19.20
N SER A 387 -17.09 4.45 18.75
CA SER A 387 -16.17 5.50 19.20
C SER A 387 -16.30 5.91 20.67
N HIS A 388 -17.36 5.48 21.35
CA HIS A 388 -17.59 5.71 22.77
C HIS A 388 -16.83 4.72 23.69
N LEU A 389 -16.28 3.65 23.13
CA LEU A 389 -15.50 2.66 23.88
C LEU A 389 -14.18 3.26 24.37
N MET A 390 -13.58 2.64 25.39
CA MET A 390 -12.19 2.94 25.76
C MET A 390 -11.23 2.44 24.67
N PHE A 391 -10.05 3.06 24.54
CA PHE A 391 -9.10 2.74 23.47
C PHE A 391 -8.74 1.25 23.42
N HIS A 392 -8.49 0.63 24.56
CA HIS A 392 -8.19 -0.80 24.63
C HIS A 392 -9.34 -1.65 24.07
N ASP A 393 -10.58 -1.39 24.48
CA ASP A 393 -11.76 -2.13 24.03
C ASP A 393 -12.06 -1.90 22.55
N PHE A 394 -11.78 -0.69 22.05
CA PHE A 394 -11.84 -0.38 20.62
C PHE A 394 -10.82 -1.19 19.81
N ILE A 395 -9.59 -1.33 20.29
CA ILE A 395 -8.57 -2.18 19.65
C ILE A 395 -8.98 -3.65 19.68
N VAL A 396 -9.56 -4.14 20.77
CA VAL A 396 -10.10 -5.50 20.86
C VAL A 396 -11.24 -5.70 19.85
N LEU A 397 -12.18 -4.75 19.74
CA LEU A 397 -13.26 -4.81 18.75
C LEU A 397 -12.72 -4.79 17.32
N TYR A 398 -11.77 -3.92 17.01
CA TYR A 398 -11.08 -3.88 15.72
C TYR A 398 -10.41 -5.22 15.40
N THR A 399 -9.76 -5.83 16.39
CA THR A 399 -9.15 -7.17 16.29
C THR A 399 -10.19 -8.23 15.94
N ILE A 400 -11.35 -8.21 16.60
CA ILE A 400 -12.47 -9.13 16.32
C ILE A 400 -12.96 -8.93 14.88
N PHE A 401 -13.14 -7.69 14.43
CA PHE A 401 -13.57 -7.39 13.06
C PHE A 401 -12.59 -7.92 12.03
N GLU A 402 -11.29 -7.71 12.24
CA GLU A 402 -10.24 -8.24 11.38
C GLU A 402 -10.22 -9.78 11.38
N ILE A 403 -10.39 -10.44 12.54
CA ILE A 403 -10.47 -11.90 12.61
C ILE A 403 -11.69 -12.41 11.83
N ILE A 404 -12.85 -11.78 11.97
CA ILE A 404 -14.08 -12.14 11.22
C ILE A 404 -13.85 -11.97 9.72
N ALA A 405 -13.29 -10.83 9.30
CA ALA A 405 -12.99 -10.55 7.90
C ALA A 405 -12.02 -11.59 7.32
N ASN A 406 -10.90 -11.84 8.00
CA ASN A 406 -9.91 -12.79 7.50
C ASN A 406 -10.43 -14.24 7.52
N THR A 407 -11.14 -14.65 8.56
CA THR A 407 -11.74 -16.00 8.64
C THR A 407 -12.78 -16.20 7.53
N SER A 408 -13.66 -15.23 7.28
CA SER A 408 -14.61 -15.29 6.17
C SER A 408 -13.91 -15.38 4.80
N MET A 409 -12.77 -14.71 4.61
CA MET A 409 -11.96 -14.85 3.39
C MET A 409 -11.39 -16.27 3.25
N ILE A 410 -10.86 -16.86 4.33
CA ILE A 410 -10.37 -18.25 4.33
C ILE A 410 -11.50 -19.20 3.94
N VAL A 411 -12.69 -19.04 4.54
CA VAL A 411 -13.86 -19.86 4.21
C VAL A 411 -14.23 -19.73 2.73
N LEU A 412 -14.24 -18.51 2.17
CA LEU A 412 -14.50 -18.28 0.75
C LEU A 412 -13.45 -18.97 -0.14
N LEU A 413 -12.16 -18.88 0.20
CA LEU A 413 -11.09 -19.56 -0.52
C LEU A 413 -11.29 -21.08 -0.51
N VAL A 414 -11.58 -21.67 0.65
CA VAL A 414 -11.82 -23.11 0.80
C VAL A 414 -13.05 -23.55 -0.02
N ILE A 415 -14.14 -22.79 0.02
CA ILE A 415 -15.36 -23.09 -0.77
C ILE A 415 -15.04 -23.06 -2.27
N VAL A 416 -14.32 -22.04 -2.75
CA VAL A 416 -13.97 -21.90 -4.17
C VAL A 416 -13.07 -23.05 -4.64
N ILE A 417 -12.05 -23.40 -3.85
CA ILE A 417 -11.15 -24.52 -4.16
C ILE A 417 -11.93 -25.83 -4.14
N LYS A 418 -12.69 -26.13 -3.07
CA LYS A 418 -13.44 -27.39 -2.95
C LYS A 418 -14.47 -27.56 -4.07
N LYS A 419 -15.18 -26.49 -4.47
CA LYS A 419 -16.11 -26.52 -5.61
C LYS A 419 -15.40 -26.83 -6.94
N TYR A 420 -14.16 -26.37 -7.10
CA TYR A 420 -13.36 -26.71 -8.27
C TYR A 420 -12.92 -28.19 -8.23
N GLU A 421 -12.39 -28.65 -7.10
CA GLU A 421 -11.94 -30.05 -6.90
C GLU A 421 -13.07 -31.05 -7.19
N ILE A 422 -14.28 -30.80 -6.66
CA ILE A 422 -15.47 -31.64 -6.91
C ILE A 422 -15.86 -31.69 -8.39
N ARG A 423 -15.54 -30.63 -9.16
CA ARG A 423 -15.89 -30.56 -10.59
C ARG A 423 -14.92 -31.34 -11.48
N ILE A 424 -13.72 -31.63 -10.99
CA ILE A 424 -12.68 -32.34 -11.75
C ILE A 424 -12.52 -33.80 -11.31
N SER A 425 -12.95 -34.15 -10.08
CA SER A 425 -13.17 -35.54 -9.64
C SER A 425 -14.38 -36.13 -10.33
#